data_AF-A0A9N9RUF5-F1
#
_entry.id   AF-A0A9N9RUF5-F1
#
_cell.length_a   1.000
_cell.length_b   1.000
_cell.length_c   1.000
_cell.angle_alpha   90.00
_cell.angle_beta   90.00
_cell.angle_gamma   90.00
#
_symmetry.space_group_name_H-M   'P 1'
#
loop_
_entity.id
_entity.type
_entity.pdbx_description
1 polymer ?
#
loop_
_entity_poly.entity_id
_entity_poly.type
_entity_poly.pdbx_seq_one_letter_code
_entity_poly.pdbx_strand_id
1 'polypeptide(L)'
;MWTSEVENKFLLTPQSAIVKNIVYEILRECDIKDFVVEKKFVTFLVHLVTLQIYRQEEIDLNGRIDRNCIEEIIRICLMHIIDLNETPSNITLKMQVFFIENAKPYDEIITEYHENLSKKTSSLVKEIIEGMAKSKEELIVMQKKIIVDIILQTALGSPSNPEVVTEITKALNSIMTESDLENFVELEAHNRMESLKEIRMIVCGIVLFNKDTGVGNTMDENIPDLTKTLLKSFDSIESLLQFTLCDIMDRVNILTTAFDGALAIGKSFVLNATLLETSEINIMIDLLILNRQHEIYVRKLLGNLKFMKALIEAHVRNYAEKLLKLHETVQFRSAVPSVQIFPKFKELTEEWVALHNLSYVLSQQSQINNYLQHLSELCRQQQYDEIVHKLLGESQIETDHTRVQKRRNLKLDATSFEGTNPHVSIVQPPESNSEIEYLGFCAYVLAESKILLPSVPEMGTVLWNQKIYGFYSIEAAKLFITKPKLYINKILEVMKSSIQLVLFFNIYNAIKLIKSSPIDVDALMEGSSKSNDQETFSVDQATQTELHPVPFYKDETYVWNLWDLRRKAIELANLRRKKTSSAQTLTSYHRLDIASQRYDLHQKNSQTNETKKINTE
;
A
#
# COMPACT_ATOMS: atom_id res chain seq x y z
N MET A 1 -5.73 -8.18 -1.10
CA MET A 1 -4.87 -8.39 -2.28
C MET A 1 -3.91 -7.23 -2.58
N TRP A 2 -4.00 -6.10 -1.84
CA TRP A 2 -3.14 -4.92 -1.97
C TRP A 2 -2.76 -4.34 -0.60
N THR A 3 -2.48 -5.21 0.39
CA THR A 3 -2.39 -4.80 1.80
C THR A 3 -1.37 -3.68 2.01
N SER A 4 -0.19 -3.77 1.37
CA SER A 4 0.82 -2.72 1.42
C SER A 4 0.42 -1.41 0.73
N GLU A 5 -0.28 -1.46 -0.40
CA GLU A 5 -0.64 -0.27 -1.18
C GLU A 5 -1.81 0.49 -0.52
N VAL A 6 -2.76 -0.25 0.04
CA VAL A 6 -3.86 0.32 0.84
C VAL A 6 -3.29 1.04 2.06
N GLU A 7 -2.32 0.43 2.74
CA GLU A 7 -1.60 1.07 3.84
C GLU A 7 -0.83 2.32 3.41
N ASN A 8 -0.39 2.44 2.16
CA ASN A 8 0.39 3.58 1.69
C ASN A 8 -0.45 4.72 1.08
N LYS A 9 -1.78 4.56 0.92
CA LYS A 9 -2.67 5.60 0.37
C LYS A 9 -2.64 6.92 1.14
N PHE A 10 -2.33 6.90 2.45
CA PHE A 10 -2.23 8.12 3.26
C PHE A 10 -1.11 9.05 2.77
N LEU A 11 -0.10 8.54 2.07
CA LEU A 11 1.00 9.34 1.51
C LEU A 11 0.51 10.30 0.42
N LEU A 12 -0.65 10.04 -0.18
CA LEU A 12 -1.23 10.86 -1.24
C LEU A 12 -2.14 11.98 -0.69
N THR A 13 -2.41 11.98 0.62
CA THR A 13 -3.28 12.97 1.27
C THR A 13 -2.53 13.74 2.36
N PRO A 14 -2.70 15.06 2.47
CA PRO A 14 -2.00 15.83 3.49
C PRO A 14 -2.57 15.49 4.86
N GLN A 15 -1.74 14.88 5.72
CA GLN A 15 -2.14 14.43 7.05
C GLN A 15 -2.21 15.56 8.09
N SER A 16 -1.54 16.70 7.84
CA SER A 16 -1.49 17.82 8.78
C SER A 16 -1.62 19.17 8.09
N ALA A 17 -2.01 20.20 8.86
CA ALA A 17 -2.07 21.58 8.38
C ALA A 17 -0.70 22.09 7.89
N ILE A 18 0.39 21.64 8.52
CA ILE A 18 1.76 22.00 8.11
C ILE A 18 2.09 21.41 6.75
N VAL A 19 1.86 20.09 6.55
CA VAL A 19 2.07 19.43 5.26
C VAL A 19 1.20 20.09 4.20
N LYS A 20 -0.06 20.40 4.52
CA LYS A 20 -0.96 21.11 3.62
C LYS A 20 -0.40 22.47 3.19
N ASN A 21 0.13 23.27 4.13
CA ASN A 21 0.74 24.57 3.83
C ASN A 21 1.99 24.44 2.97
N ILE A 22 2.88 23.48 3.27
CA ILE A 22 4.09 23.20 2.47
C ILE A 22 3.71 22.81 1.04
N VAL A 23 2.71 21.92 0.87
CA VAL A 23 2.21 21.51 -0.45
C VAL A 23 1.65 22.70 -1.22
N TYR A 24 0.90 23.60 -0.58
CA TYR A 24 0.39 24.80 -1.26
C TYR A 24 1.50 25.76 -1.69
N GLU A 25 2.53 25.95 -0.86
CA GLU A 25 3.66 26.82 -1.22
C GLU A 25 4.45 26.23 -2.38
N ILE A 26 4.70 24.91 -2.39
CA ILE A 26 5.35 24.22 -3.52
C ILE A 26 4.53 24.36 -4.80
N LEU A 27 3.21 24.12 -4.73
CA LEU A 27 2.32 24.27 -5.90
C LEU A 27 2.35 25.69 -6.45
N ARG A 28 2.33 26.70 -5.57
CA ARG A 28 2.43 28.10 -5.96
C ARG A 28 3.77 28.41 -6.63
N GLU A 29 4.87 27.91 -6.09
CA GLU A 29 6.21 28.06 -6.69
C GLU A 29 6.34 27.34 -8.04
N CYS A 30 5.67 26.20 -8.20
CA CYS A 30 5.56 25.51 -9.49
C CYS A 30 4.75 26.33 -10.49
N ASP A 31 3.61 26.90 -10.08
CA ASP A 31 2.77 27.76 -10.93
C ASP A 31 3.52 29.01 -11.38
N ILE A 32 4.32 29.64 -10.50
CA ILE A 32 5.18 30.80 -10.83
C ILE A 32 6.22 30.45 -11.90
N LYS A 33 6.65 29.19 -11.94
CA LYS A 33 7.66 28.68 -12.88
C LYS A 33 7.05 27.95 -14.08
N ASP A 34 5.74 28.08 -14.30
CA ASP A 34 4.98 27.41 -15.38
C ASP A 34 5.09 25.87 -15.37
N PHE A 35 5.24 25.25 -14.20
CA PHE A 35 5.26 23.80 -14.03
C PHE A 35 3.91 23.25 -13.57
N VAL A 36 3.28 22.43 -14.40
CA VAL A 36 2.04 21.72 -14.05
C VAL A 36 2.37 20.41 -13.35
N VAL A 37 1.99 20.29 -12.08
CA VAL A 37 2.23 19.09 -11.26
C VAL A 37 0.98 18.72 -10.47
N GLU A 38 0.72 17.42 -10.38
CA GLU A 38 -0.40 16.92 -9.58
C GLU A 38 -0.15 17.08 -8.08
N LYS A 39 -1.15 17.60 -7.37
CA LYS A 39 -1.11 17.78 -5.91
C LYS A 39 -0.76 16.49 -5.15
N LYS A 40 -1.21 15.32 -5.63
CA LYS A 40 -0.92 14.02 -5.00
C LYS A 40 0.57 13.68 -5.05
N PHE A 41 1.22 13.94 -6.19
CA PHE A 41 2.67 13.74 -6.34
C PHE A 41 3.47 14.66 -5.41
N VAL A 42 3.10 15.94 -5.33
CA VAL A 42 3.74 16.89 -4.39
C VAL A 42 3.55 16.44 -2.94
N THR A 43 2.35 16.01 -2.58
CA THR A 43 2.04 15.51 -1.23
C THR A 43 2.89 14.29 -0.89
N PHE A 44 3.02 13.34 -1.82
CA PHE A 44 3.87 12.16 -1.67
C PHE A 44 5.33 12.52 -1.45
N LEU A 45 5.89 13.40 -2.29
CA LEU A 45 7.26 13.88 -2.17
C LEU A 45 7.51 14.55 -0.81
N VAL A 46 6.61 15.42 -0.37
CA VAL A 46 6.73 16.09 0.93
C VAL A 46 6.81 15.07 2.06
N HIS A 47 5.97 14.02 2.07
CA HIS A 47 6.06 12.97 3.09
C HIS A 47 7.41 12.25 3.10
N LEU A 48 7.95 11.91 1.93
CA LEU A 48 9.25 11.21 1.83
C LEU A 48 10.43 12.12 2.18
N VAL A 49 10.47 13.36 1.68
CA VAL A 49 11.53 14.33 1.96
C VAL A 49 11.53 14.72 3.44
N THR A 50 10.35 14.83 4.04
CA THR A 50 10.20 15.04 5.48
C THR A 50 10.89 13.91 6.28
N LEU A 51 10.83 12.66 5.82
CA LEU A 51 11.60 11.57 6.43
C LEU A 51 13.12 11.69 6.23
N GLN A 52 13.61 12.39 5.20
CA GLN A 52 15.05 12.63 5.03
C GLN A 52 15.55 13.68 6.02
N ILE A 53 14.81 14.78 6.17
CA ILE A 53 15.25 15.97 6.92
C ILE A 53 15.11 15.79 8.43
N TYR A 54 14.13 15.02 8.93
CA TYR A 54 14.00 14.80 10.38
C TYR A 54 15.23 14.08 10.96
N ARG A 55 16.20 14.85 11.47
CA ARG A 55 17.30 14.44 12.33
C ARG A 55 16.90 14.76 13.77
N GLN A 56 17.23 13.90 14.73
CA GLN A 56 16.86 14.08 16.16
C GLN A 56 17.40 15.39 16.78
N GLU A 57 18.30 16.09 16.10
CA GLU A 57 19.05 17.25 16.60
C GLU A 57 18.46 18.62 16.19
N GLU A 58 17.40 18.65 15.36
CA GLU A 58 16.81 19.89 14.81
C GLU A 58 15.40 20.19 15.35
N ILE A 59 14.98 19.48 16.38
CA ILE A 59 13.74 19.79 17.10
C ILE A 59 14.08 20.83 18.15
N ASP A 60 13.61 22.06 17.96
CA ASP A 60 13.68 23.09 18.99
C ASP A 60 13.01 22.55 20.27
N LEU A 61 13.45 22.97 21.46
CA LEU A 61 13.02 22.40 22.77
C LEU A 61 11.49 22.37 22.99
N ASN A 62 10.73 23.07 22.14
CA ASN A 62 9.27 23.16 22.10
C ASN A 62 8.58 22.26 21.05
N GLY A 63 9.30 21.38 20.36
CA GLY A 63 8.71 20.44 19.39
C GLY A 63 8.20 21.08 18.09
N ARG A 64 8.69 22.29 17.74
CA ARG A 64 8.33 22.98 16.48
C ARG A 64 9.40 22.72 15.43
N ILE A 65 8.96 22.45 14.20
CA ILE A 65 9.84 22.38 13.02
C ILE A 65 10.42 23.77 12.79
N ASP A 66 11.75 23.88 12.71
CA ASP A 66 12.41 25.14 12.39
C ASP A 66 11.98 25.64 10.99
N ARG A 67 11.85 26.96 10.83
CA ARG A 67 11.49 27.57 9.55
C ARG A 67 12.51 27.26 8.47
N ASN A 68 13.79 27.15 8.83
CA ASN A 68 14.85 26.75 7.90
C ASN A 68 14.65 25.32 7.39
N CYS A 69 14.18 24.39 8.23
CA CYS A 69 13.86 23.02 7.81
C CYS A 69 12.70 23.02 6.80
N ILE A 70 11.69 23.88 6.98
CA ILE A 70 10.57 24.00 6.05
C ILE A 70 11.05 24.55 4.70
N GLU A 71 11.88 25.59 4.70
CA GLU A 71 12.46 26.16 3.48
C GLU A 71 13.34 25.13 2.75
N GLU A 72 14.08 24.30 3.48
CA GLU A 72 14.88 23.21 2.93
C GLU A 72 14.02 22.08 2.34
N ILE A 73 12.91 21.68 3.00
CA ILE A 73 11.94 20.72 2.44
C ILE A 73 11.41 21.23 1.10
N ILE A 74 10.99 22.49 1.06
CA ILE A 74 10.48 23.13 -0.17
C ILE A 74 11.56 23.13 -1.25
N ARG A 75 12.80 23.50 -0.92
CA ARG A 75 13.92 23.50 -1.85
C ARG A 75 14.19 22.13 -2.45
N ILE A 76 14.27 21.08 -1.62
CA ILE A 76 14.52 19.71 -2.09
C ILE A 76 13.34 19.19 -2.94
N CYS A 77 12.11 19.42 -2.52
CA CYS A 77 10.93 19.03 -3.31
C CYS A 77 10.91 19.76 -4.66
N LEU A 78 11.21 21.06 -4.68
CA LEU A 78 11.31 21.84 -5.91
C LEU A 78 12.46 21.36 -6.78
N MET A 79 13.60 20.92 -6.24
CA MET A 79 14.65 20.30 -7.05
C MET A 79 14.14 19.02 -7.73
N HIS A 80 13.49 18.11 -7.00
CA HIS A 80 12.92 16.90 -7.60
C HIS A 80 11.83 17.18 -8.66
N ILE A 81 11.11 18.29 -8.51
CA ILE A 81 10.03 18.69 -9.43
C ILE A 81 10.59 19.45 -10.66
N ILE A 82 11.53 20.37 -10.43
CA ILE A 82 12.10 21.28 -11.45
C ILE A 82 13.20 20.61 -12.25
N ASP A 83 13.94 19.63 -11.68
CA ASP A 83 14.72 18.68 -12.48
C ASP A 83 13.74 17.79 -13.25
N LEU A 84 13.19 18.38 -14.31
CA LEU A 84 12.38 17.80 -15.36
C LEU A 84 13.07 16.65 -16.10
N ASN A 85 14.34 16.42 -15.81
CA ASN A 85 15.02 15.25 -16.29
C ASN A 85 14.18 14.06 -15.82
N GLU A 86 13.66 13.31 -16.78
CA GLU A 86 13.03 12.01 -16.65
C GLU A 86 14.07 10.98 -16.15
N THR A 87 14.78 11.34 -15.08
CA THR A 87 15.80 10.52 -14.44
C THR A 87 15.14 9.25 -13.96
N PRO A 88 15.87 8.13 -13.94
CA PRO A 88 15.31 6.87 -13.45
C PRO A 88 14.74 6.98 -12.03
N SER A 89 15.34 7.80 -11.17
CA SER A 89 14.83 8.08 -9.82
C SER A 89 13.45 8.77 -9.84
N ASN A 90 13.30 9.87 -10.58
CA ASN A 90 12.03 10.60 -10.67
C ASN A 90 10.93 9.76 -11.33
N ILE A 91 11.28 8.96 -12.35
CA ILE A 91 10.34 8.03 -12.98
C ILE A 91 9.91 6.93 -11.99
N THR A 92 10.83 6.44 -11.16
CA THR A 92 10.50 5.48 -10.09
C THR A 92 9.47 6.08 -9.12
N LEU A 93 9.62 7.35 -8.71
CA LEU A 93 8.67 8.02 -7.83
C LEU A 93 7.31 8.23 -8.48
N LYS A 94 7.26 8.62 -9.76
CA LYS A 94 6.00 8.71 -10.53
C LYS A 94 5.31 7.35 -10.62
N MET A 95 6.09 6.30 -10.89
CA MET A 95 5.60 4.92 -10.95
C MET A 95 5.00 4.49 -9.61
N GLN A 96 5.65 4.83 -8.50
CA GLN A 96 5.16 4.57 -7.15
C GLN A 96 3.85 5.29 -6.83
N VAL A 97 3.75 6.60 -7.09
CA VAL A 97 2.54 7.39 -6.86
C VAL A 97 1.37 6.85 -7.68
N PHE A 98 1.59 6.64 -8.98
CA PHE A 98 0.58 6.11 -9.87
C PHE A 98 0.08 4.74 -9.43
N PHE A 99 0.99 3.86 -9.00
CA PHE A 99 0.60 2.53 -8.55
C PHE A 99 -0.20 2.58 -7.24
N ILE A 100 0.21 3.37 -6.24
CA ILE A 100 -0.55 3.52 -4.98
C ILE A 100 -1.96 4.05 -5.26
N GLU A 101 -2.10 5.00 -6.18
CA GLU A 101 -3.38 5.61 -6.51
C GLU A 101 -4.35 4.64 -7.18
N ASN A 102 -3.85 3.81 -8.08
CA ASN A 102 -4.68 2.98 -8.97
C ASN A 102 -4.76 1.50 -8.52
N ALA A 103 -3.87 1.01 -7.67
CA ALA A 103 -3.90 -0.34 -7.11
C ALA A 103 -4.95 -0.46 -5.99
N LYS A 104 -6.22 -0.56 -6.39
CA LYS A 104 -7.37 -0.68 -5.48
C LYS A 104 -7.86 -2.13 -5.36
N PRO A 105 -8.42 -2.55 -4.20
CA PRO A 105 -9.14 -3.81 -4.07
C PRO A 105 -10.35 -3.88 -5.00
N TYR A 106 -10.74 -5.11 -5.35
CA TYR A 106 -11.83 -5.43 -6.27
C TYR A 106 -13.13 -4.69 -5.94
N ASP A 107 -13.56 -4.72 -4.67
CA ASP A 107 -14.83 -4.11 -4.24
C ASP A 107 -14.84 -2.58 -4.39
N GLU A 108 -13.69 -1.92 -4.15
CA GLU A 108 -13.57 -0.47 -4.29
C GLU A 108 -13.65 -0.06 -5.78
N ILE A 109 -12.99 -0.82 -6.68
CA ILE A 109 -13.05 -0.56 -8.13
C ILE A 109 -14.49 -0.66 -8.65
N ILE A 110 -15.23 -1.67 -8.19
CA ILE A 110 -16.61 -1.90 -8.63
C ILE A 110 -17.55 -0.84 -8.08
N THR A 111 -17.36 -0.47 -6.81
CA THR A 111 -18.16 0.60 -6.19
C THR A 111 -17.95 1.92 -6.95
N GLU A 112 -16.70 2.28 -7.25
CA GLU A 112 -16.37 3.46 -8.03
C GLU A 112 -16.94 3.41 -9.45
N TYR A 113 -16.90 2.24 -10.10
CA TYR A 113 -17.53 2.02 -11.40
C TYR A 113 -19.03 2.30 -11.37
N HIS A 114 -19.76 1.70 -10.42
CA HIS A 114 -21.21 1.87 -10.30
C HIS A 114 -21.60 3.29 -9.89
N GLU A 115 -20.83 3.94 -9.02
CA GLU A 115 -21.03 5.35 -8.69
C GLU A 115 -20.84 6.26 -9.90
N ASN A 116 -19.80 6.03 -10.70
CA ASN A 116 -19.53 6.81 -11.90
C ASN A 116 -20.59 6.58 -12.97
N LEU A 117 -21.07 5.34 -13.13
CA LEU A 117 -22.19 5.02 -14.00
C LEU A 117 -23.46 5.73 -13.54
N SER A 118 -23.82 5.61 -12.26
CA SER A 118 -24.96 6.28 -11.63
C SER A 118 -24.93 7.80 -11.84
N LYS A 119 -23.78 8.44 -11.60
CA LYS A 119 -23.58 9.89 -11.83
C LYS A 119 -23.87 10.26 -13.29
N LYS A 120 -23.34 9.50 -14.26
CA LYS A 120 -23.54 9.74 -15.70
C LYS A 120 -24.99 9.49 -16.15
N THR A 121 -25.69 8.53 -15.54
CA THR A 121 -27.09 8.20 -15.88
C THR A 121 -28.12 8.96 -15.04
N SER A 122 -27.69 9.77 -14.06
CA SER A 122 -28.56 10.39 -13.07
C SER A 122 -29.66 11.27 -13.67
N SER A 123 -29.35 12.02 -14.74
CA SER A 123 -30.33 12.85 -15.45
C SER A 123 -31.42 12.02 -16.11
N LEU A 124 -31.03 10.97 -16.85
CA LEU A 124 -31.95 10.05 -17.50
C LEU A 124 -32.85 9.34 -16.48
N VAL A 125 -32.26 8.82 -15.40
CA VAL A 125 -33.01 8.16 -14.33
C VAL A 125 -33.98 9.13 -13.68
N LYS A 126 -33.55 10.37 -13.39
CA LYS A 126 -34.42 11.41 -12.83
C LYS A 126 -35.62 11.70 -13.74
N GLU A 127 -35.40 11.80 -15.04
CA GLU A 127 -36.48 11.97 -16.03
C GLU A 127 -37.45 10.79 -16.08
N ILE A 128 -36.98 9.56 -15.82
CA ILE A 128 -37.84 8.37 -15.76
C ILE A 128 -38.69 8.36 -14.49
N ILE A 129 -38.12 8.79 -13.37
CA ILE A 129 -38.78 8.74 -12.06
C ILE A 129 -39.76 9.90 -11.86
N GLU A 130 -39.37 11.11 -12.26
CA GLU A 130 -40.18 12.33 -12.10
C GLU A 130 -41.07 12.63 -13.32
N GLY A 131 -40.82 11.97 -14.45
CA GLY A 131 -41.54 12.17 -15.69
C GLY A 131 -43.00 11.74 -15.59
N MET A 132 -43.91 12.67 -15.91
CA MET A 132 -45.33 12.40 -16.11
C MET A 132 -45.59 12.19 -17.61
N ALA A 133 -46.34 11.13 -17.94
CA ALA A 133 -46.77 10.85 -19.31
C ALA A 133 -48.29 10.59 -19.27
N LYS A 134 -49.06 11.43 -19.96
CA LYS A 134 -50.53 11.34 -20.04
C LYS A 134 -51.03 11.05 -21.44
N SER A 135 -50.25 11.39 -22.47
CA SER A 135 -50.59 11.08 -23.86
C SER A 135 -49.90 9.79 -24.33
N LYS A 136 -50.47 9.15 -25.36
CA LYS A 136 -49.86 7.96 -25.99
C LYS A 136 -48.46 8.24 -26.56
N GLU A 137 -48.24 9.45 -27.10
CA GLU A 137 -46.92 9.85 -27.61
C GLU A 137 -45.89 9.99 -26.49
N GLU A 138 -46.29 10.56 -25.35
CA GLU A 138 -45.44 10.68 -24.15
C GLU A 138 -45.10 9.31 -23.56
N LEU A 139 -46.05 8.35 -23.56
CA LEU A 139 -45.79 6.98 -23.11
C LEU A 139 -44.76 6.27 -23.99
N ILE A 140 -44.80 6.46 -25.32
CA ILE A 140 -43.78 5.91 -26.23
C ILE A 140 -42.40 6.52 -25.94
N VAL A 141 -42.34 7.83 -25.69
CA VAL A 141 -41.08 8.49 -25.27
C VAL A 141 -40.60 7.92 -23.94
N MET A 142 -41.50 7.69 -22.99
CA MET A 142 -41.17 7.12 -21.70
C MET A 142 -40.56 5.71 -21.84
N GLN A 143 -41.19 4.86 -22.65
CA GLN A 143 -40.70 3.53 -22.96
C GLN A 143 -39.29 3.55 -23.56
N LYS A 144 -39.03 4.46 -24.51
CA LYS A 144 -37.69 4.63 -25.09
C LYS A 144 -36.64 5.00 -24.04
N LYS A 145 -36.96 5.88 -23.09
CA LYS A 145 -36.04 6.22 -21.99
C LYS A 145 -35.75 5.02 -21.10
N ILE A 146 -36.77 4.22 -20.77
CA ILE A 146 -36.61 2.96 -20.02
C ILE A 146 -35.70 1.99 -20.77
N ILE A 147 -35.86 1.83 -22.08
CA ILE A 147 -35.01 0.95 -22.90
C ILE A 147 -33.55 1.42 -22.87
N VAL A 148 -33.30 2.72 -23.06
CA VAL A 148 -31.94 3.28 -23.00
C VAL A 148 -31.30 3.06 -21.62
N ASP A 149 -32.08 3.26 -20.55
CA ASP A 149 -31.64 2.99 -19.19
C ASP A 149 -31.29 1.52 -18.96
N ILE A 150 -32.11 0.57 -19.42
CA ILE A 150 -31.82 -0.86 -19.35
C ILE A 150 -30.50 -1.18 -20.08
N ILE A 151 -30.29 -0.66 -21.29
CA ILE A 151 -29.06 -0.88 -22.07
C ILE A 151 -27.83 -0.40 -21.29
N LEU A 152 -27.87 0.82 -20.75
CA LEU A 152 -26.73 1.43 -20.08
C LEU A 152 -26.41 0.76 -18.73
N GLN A 153 -27.42 0.36 -17.96
CA GLN A 153 -27.24 -0.21 -16.63
C GLN A 153 -26.84 -1.70 -16.66
N THR A 154 -27.22 -2.43 -17.71
CA THR A 154 -26.96 -3.88 -17.82
C THR A 154 -25.85 -4.22 -18.82
N ALA A 155 -25.34 -3.22 -19.55
CA ALA A 155 -24.27 -3.37 -20.53
C ALA A 155 -24.55 -4.40 -21.64
N LEU A 156 -25.81 -4.55 -22.05
CA LEU A 156 -26.22 -5.45 -23.14
C LEU A 156 -25.73 -5.00 -24.53
N GLY A 157 -25.25 -3.75 -24.67
CA GLY A 157 -24.73 -3.23 -25.92
C GLY A 157 -24.75 -1.70 -25.98
N SER A 158 -24.75 -1.15 -27.20
CA SER A 158 -24.84 0.29 -27.44
C SER A 158 -26.29 0.71 -27.71
N PRO A 159 -26.79 1.81 -27.10
CA PRO A 159 -28.08 2.40 -27.44
C PRO A 159 -28.21 2.85 -28.91
N SER A 160 -27.08 3.01 -29.61
CA SER A 160 -27.04 3.35 -31.03
C SER A 160 -27.27 2.15 -31.95
N ASN A 161 -27.21 0.91 -31.44
CA ASN A 161 -27.48 -0.28 -32.25
C ASN A 161 -29.00 -0.55 -32.29
N PRO A 162 -29.66 -0.41 -33.45
CA PRO A 162 -31.10 -0.59 -33.57
C PRO A 162 -31.54 -2.02 -33.23
N GLU A 163 -30.70 -3.02 -33.48
CA GLU A 163 -31.05 -4.42 -33.19
C GLU A 163 -31.16 -4.67 -31.68
N VAL A 164 -30.18 -4.17 -30.91
CA VAL A 164 -30.19 -4.22 -29.43
C VAL A 164 -31.44 -3.54 -28.88
N VAL A 165 -31.79 -2.37 -29.42
CA VAL A 165 -33.00 -1.64 -29.02
C VAL A 165 -34.26 -2.45 -29.32
N THR A 166 -34.36 -3.06 -30.51
CA THR A 166 -35.55 -3.88 -30.86
C THR A 166 -35.71 -5.09 -29.97
N GLU A 167 -34.62 -5.75 -29.58
CA GLU A 167 -34.69 -6.94 -28.75
C GLU A 167 -35.10 -6.62 -27.31
N ILE A 168 -34.51 -5.56 -26.75
CA ILE A 168 -34.90 -5.08 -25.42
C ILE A 168 -36.35 -4.57 -25.43
N THR A 169 -36.81 -3.99 -26.54
CA THR A 169 -38.22 -3.60 -26.71
C THR A 169 -39.15 -4.81 -26.67
N LYS A 170 -38.81 -5.91 -27.36
CA LYS A 170 -39.59 -7.16 -27.31
C LYS A 170 -39.61 -7.75 -25.91
N ALA A 171 -38.46 -7.81 -25.24
CA ALA A 171 -38.35 -8.33 -23.89
C ALA A 171 -39.13 -7.46 -22.89
N LEU A 172 -39.07 -6.14 -23.01
CA LEU A 172 -39.87 -5.21 -22.20
C LEU A 172 -41.37 -5.42 -22.42
N ASN A 173 -41.81 -5.50 -23.68
CA ASN A 173 -43.22 -5.74 -24.03
C ASN A 173 -43.73 -7.13 -23.58
N SER A 174 -42.83 -8.08 -23.28
CA SER A 174 -43.22 -9.39 -22.73
C SER A 174 -43.57 -9.36 -21.24
N ILE A 175 -43.13 -8.32 -20.53
CA ILE A 175 -43.36 -8.14 -19.09
C ILE A 175 -44.33 -6.98 -18.82
N MET A 176 -44.31 -5.94 -19.66
CA MET A 176 -45.12 -4.73 -19.50
C MET A 176 -46.01 -4.50 -20.72
N THR A 177 -47.31 -4.39 -20.48
CA THR A 177 -48.31 -3.90 -21.44
C THR A 177 -48.39 -2.37 -21.44
N GLU A 178 -49.12 -1.77 -22.39
CA GLU A 178 -49.37 -0.32 -22.40
C GLU A 178 -50.05 0.15 -21.09
N SER A 179 -50.97 -0.63 -20.52
CA SER A 179 -51.61 -0.33 -19.23
C SER A 179 -50.66 -0.44 -18.04
N ASP A 180 -49.68 -1.35 -18.09
CA ASP A 180 -48.67 -1.46 -17.02
C ASP A 180 -47.72 -0.28 -17.04
N LEU A 181 -47.45 0.28 -18.22
CA LEU A 181 -46.65 1.49 -18.37
C LEU A 181 -47.39 2.73 -17.84
N GLU A 182 -48.71 2.82 -18.05
CA GLU A 182 -49.55 3.86 -17.43
C GLU A 182 -49.50 3.76 -15.90
N ASN A 183 -49.72 2.56 -15.34
CA ASN A 183 -49.62 2.32 -13.89
C ASN A 183 -48.23 2.62 -13.34
N PHE A 184 -47.17 2.28 -14.08
CA PHE A 184 -45.80 2.59 -13.71
C PHE A 184 -45.55 4.09 -13.58
N VAL A 185 -46.24 4.91 -14.40
CA VAL A 185 -46.11 6.38 -14.36
C VAL A 185 -46.80 7.01 -13.15
N GLU A 186 -47.82 6.34 -12.61
CA GLU A 186 -48.56 6.79 -11.43
C GLU A 186 -47.89 6.43 -10.10
N LEU A 187 -46.87 5.56 -10.12
CA LEU A 187 -46.14 5.17 -8.91
C LEU A 187 -45.39 6.34 -8.28
N GLU A 188 -45.33 6.33 -6.95
CA GLU A 188 -44.45 7.23 -6.19
C GLU A 188 -42.99 7.01 -6.57
N ALA A 189 -42.18 8.07 -6.50
CA ALA A 189 -40.78 8.07 -6.95
C ALA A 189 -39.95 6.91 -6.39
N HIS A 190 -40.15 6.56 -5.11
CA HIS A 190 -39.47 5.43 -4.46
C HIS A 190 -39.86 4.09 -5.11
N ASN A 191 -41.15 3.80 -5.19
CA ASN A 191 -41.67 2.54 -5.73
C ASN A 191 -41.39 2.41 -7.23
N ARG A 192 -41.36 3.54 -7.95
CA ARG A 192 -40.98 3.62 -9.35
C ARG A 192 -39.51 3.27 -9.59
N MET A 193 -38.62 3.71 -8.69
CA MET A 193 -37.20 3.34 -8.73
C MET A 193 -36.99 1.86 -8.47
N GLU A 194 -37.67 1.31 -7.46
CA GLU A 194 -37.59 -0.12 -7.15
C GLU A 194 -38.13 -0.96 -8.32
N SER A 195 -39.28 -0.59 -8.86
CA SER A 195 -39.86 -1.23 -10.05
C SER A 195 -38.93 -1.16 -11.25
N LEU A 196 -38.29 0.00 -11.49
CA LEU A 196 -37.32 0.17 -12.57
C LEU A 196 -36.12 -0.78 -12.41
N LYS A 197 -35.59 -0.94 -11.19
CA LYS A 197 -34.52 -1.90 -10.90
C LYS A 197 -34.96 -3.34 -11.19
N GLU A 198 -36.18 -3.70 -10.79
CA GLU A 198 -36.70 -5.04 -11.07
C GLU A 198 -36.85 -5.30 -12.58
N ILE A 199 -37.42 -4.34 -13.31
CA ILE A 199 -37.61 -4.41 -14.76
C ILE A 199 -36.26 -4.59 -15.45
N ARG A 200 -35.22 -3.83 -15.07
CA ARG A 200 -33.85 -4.00 -15.61
C ARG A 200 -33.36 -5.43 -15.46
N MET A 201 -33.50 -6.01 -14.27
CA MET A 201 -33.00 -7.35 -13.96
C MET A 201 -33.74 -8.43 -14.75
N ILE A 202 -35.07 -8.32 -14.88
CA ILE A 202 -35.88 -9.34 -15.57
C ILE A 202 -35.68 -9.20 -17.10
N VAL A 203 -35.77 -7.99 -17.64
CA VAL A 203 -35.60 -7.75 -19.09
C VAL A 203 -34.23 -8.23 -19.56
N CYS A 204 -33.17 -7.95 -18.80
CA CYS A 204 -31.83 -8.44 -19.13
C CYS A 204 -31.78 -9.97 -19.19
N GLY A 205 -32.34 -10.65 -18.19
CA GLY A 205 -32.34 -12.11 -18.16
C GLY A 205 -33.13 -12.73 -19.31
N ILE A 206 -34.25 -12.12 -19.72
CA ILE A 206 -35.01 -12.54 -20.91
C ILE A 206 -34.17 -12.38 -22.18
N VAL A 207 -33.52 -11.23 -22.36
CA VAL A 207 -32.68 -10.98 -23.54
C VAL A 207 -31.53 -11.98 -23.63
N LEU A 208 -30.87 -12.27 -22.50
CA LEU A 208 -29.78 -13.25 -22.43
C LEU A 208 -30.25 -14.67 -22.72
N PHE A 209 -31.42 -15.06 -22.20
CA PHE A 209 -32.00 -16.37 -22.49
C PHE A 209 -32.46 -16.50 -23.95
N ASN A 210 -33.12 -15.48 -24.50
CA ASN A 210 -33.54 -15.46 -25.91
C ASN A 210 -32.33 -15.60 -26.83
N LYS A 211 -31.22 -14.92 -26.51
CA LYS A 211 -29.94 -15.05 -27.22
C LYS A 211 -29.47 -16.50 -27.26
N ASP A 212 -29.46 -17.19 -26.11
CA ASP A 212 -28.99 -18.57 -26.00
C ASP A 212 -29.92 -19.57 -26.72
N THR A 213 -31.24 -19.31 -26.76
CA THR A 213 -32.20 -20.14 -27.50
C THR A 213 -32.13 -20.02 -29.03
N GLY A 214 -31.42 -19.01 -29.56
CA GLY A 214 -31.38 -18.74 -31.00
C GLY A 214 -32.69 -18.23 -31.58
N VAL A 215 -33.63 -17.77 -30.76
CA VAL A 215 -34.90 -17.16 -31.20
C VAL A 215 -34.60 -15.75 -31.73
N GLY A 216 -34.07 -15.69 -32.95
CA GLY A 216 -33.60 -14.48 -33.61
C GLY A 216 -32.30 -14.74 -34.36
N ASN A 217 -32.38 -15.09 -35.65
CA ASN A 217 -31.25 -15.49 -36.50
C ASN A 217 -30.14 -14.42 -36.68
N THR A 218 -30.23 -13.24 -36.04
CA THR A 218 -29.23 -12.16 -36.06
C THR A 218 -28.51 -11.96 -34.72
N MET A 219 -28.74 -12.84 -33.73
CA MET A 219 -28.28 -12.68 -32.34
C MET A 219 -26.82 -13.04 -32.06
N ASP A 220 -26.18 -13.89 -32.86
CA ASP A 220 -24.79 -14.33 -32.63
C ASP A 220 -23.76 -13.20 -32.83
N GLU A 221 -24.10 -12.16 -33.59
CA GLU A 221 -23.15 -11.08 -33.94
C GLU A 221 -23.33 -9.79 -33.12
N ASN A 222 -24.51 -9.54 -32.53
CA ASN A 222 -24.88 -8.19 -32.06
C ASN A 222 -24.88 -7.98 -30.54
N ILE A 223 -25.09 -9.04 -29.75
CA ILE A 223 -24.85 -9.01 -28.30
C ILE A 223 -23.51 -9.72 -28.07
N PRO A 224 -22.48 -9.05 -27.52
CA PRO A 224 -21.18 -9.68 -27.30
C PRO A 224 -21.34 -10.99 -26.53
N ASP A 225 -20.70 -12.07 -27.00
CA ASP A 225 -20.47 -13.22 -26.13
C ASP A 225 -19.44 -12.81 -25.08
N LEU A 226 -19.94 -12.21 -24.01
CA LEU A 226 -19.12 -11.66 -22.93
C LEU A 226 -18.27 -12.76 -22.31
N THR A 227 -18.77 -14.00 -22.18
CA THR A 227 -18.00 -15.10 -21.59
C THR A 227 -16.75 -15.41 -22.42
N LYS A 228 -16.89 -15.60 -23.74
CA LYS A 228 -15.75 -15.85 -24.63
C LYS A 228 -14.85 -14.63 -24.77
N THR A 229 -15.43 -13.44 -24.90
CA THR A 229 -14.68 -12.19 -25.06
C THR A 229 -13.84 -11.89 -23.82
N LEU A 230 -14.39 -12.13 -22.63
CA LEU A 230 -13.74 -11.93 -21.34
C LEU A 230 -12.56 -12.90 -21.17
N LEU A 231 -12.74 -14.17 -21.48
CA LEU A 231 -11.67 -15.17 -21.43
C LEU A 231 -10.53 -14.84 -22.42
N LYS A 232 -10.87 -14.47 -23.68
CA LYS A 232 -9.87 -14.02 -24.65
C LYS A 232 -9.14 -12.75 -24.22
N SER A 233 -9.85 -11.79 -23.64
CA SER A 233 -9.29 -10.55 -23.12
C SER A 233 -8.35 -10.83 -21.95
N PHE A 234 -8.74 -11.75 -21.07
CA PHE A 234 -7.90 -12.24 -19.98
C PHE A 234 -6.59 -12.84 -20.52
N ASP A 235 -6.66 -13.80 -21.45
CA ASP A 235 -5.48 -14.46 -22.02
C ASP A 235 -4.55 -13.45 -22.72
N SER A 236 -5.14 -12.45 -23.38
CA SER A 236 -4.41 -11.38 -24.06
C SER A 236 -3.67 -10.47 -23.06
N ILE A 237 -4.32 -10.08 -21.96
CA ILE A 237 -3.71 -9.24 -20.91
C ILE A 237 -2.66 -10.03 -20.12
N GLU A 238 -2.90 -11.30 -19.83
CA GLU A 238 -1.91 -12.19 -19.20
C GLU A 238 -0.66 -12.30 -20.08
N SER A 239 -0.82 -12.55 -21.38
CA SER A 239 0.29 -12.61 -22.34
C SER A 239 1.05 -11.29 -22.43
N LEU A 240 0.33 -10.16 -22.44
CA LEU A 240 0.95 -8.83 -22.44
C LEU A 240 1.82 -8.61 -21.19
N LEU A 241 1.28 -8.88 -20.00
CA LEU A 241 2.03 -8.74 -18.74
C LEU A 241 3.22 -9.69 -18.65
N GLN A 242 3.11 -10.91 -19.16
CA GLN A 242 4.23 -11.85 -19.25
C GLN A 242 5.33 -11.34 -20.19
N PHE A 243 4.96 -10.80 -21.35
CA PHE A 243 5.90 -10.17 -22.27
C PHE A 243 6.60 -8.96 -21.64
N THR A 244 5.84 -8.07 -21.00
CA THR A 244 6.39 -6.93 -20.24
C THR A 244 7.36 -7.40 -19.16
N LEU A 245 7.03 -8.47 -18.43
CA LEU A 245 7.92 -9.03 -17.41
C LEU A 245 9.23 -9.56 -17.99
N CYS A 246 9.18 -10.27 -19.13
CA CYS A 246 10.39 -10.75 -19.81
C CYS A 246 11.30 -9.60 -20.22
N ASP A 247 10.77 -8.55 -20.85
CA ASP A 247 11.53 -7.35 -21.26
C ASP A 247 12.20 -6.66 -20.05
N ILE A 248 11.48 -6.54 -18.93
CA ILE A 248 12.04 -6.00 -17.69
C ILE A 248 13.15 -6.92 -17.16
N MET A 249 12.92 -8.23 -17.14
CA MET A 249 13.89 -9.20 -16.63
C MET A 249 15.18 -9.18 -17.43
N ASP A 250 15.13 -9.06 -18.75
CA ASP A 250 16.32 -8.96 -19.59
C ASP A 250 17.18 -7.75 -19.20
N ARG A 251 16.56 -6.58 -18.96
CA ARG A 251 17.26 -5.38 -18.50
C ARG A 251 17.85 -5.52 -17.12
N VAL A 252 17.06 -6.06 -16.20
CA VAL A 252 17.52 -6.35 -14.86
C VAL A 252 18.75 -7.26 -14.91
N ASN A 253 18.71 -8.32 -15.73
CA ASN A 253 19.81 -9.26 -15.89
C ASN A 253 21.07 -8.58 -16.47
N ILE A 254 20.92 -7.72 -17.49
CA ILE A 254 22.03 -6.93 -18.05
C ILE A 254 22.67 -6.05 -16.97
N LEU A 255 21.86 -5.23 -16.29
CA LEU A 255 22.35 -4.26 -15.30
C LEU A 255 22.99 -4.95 -14.10
N THR A 256 22.36 -6.00 -13.58
CA THR A 256 22.90 -6.77 -12.47
C THR A 256 24.19 -7.51 -12.83
N THR A 257 24.29 -8.04 -14.05
CA THR A 257 25.54 -8.64 -14.55
C THR A 257 26.64 -7.58 -14.64
N ALA A 258 26.32 -6.40 -15.16
CA ALA A 258 27.28 -5.31 -15.28
C ALA A 258 27.83 -4.88 -13.91
N PHE A 259 26.95 -4.75 -12.91
CA PHE A 259 27.39 -4.48 -11.54
C PHE A 259 28.13 -5.65 -10.89
N ASP A 260 27.73 -6.91 -11.13
CA ASP A 260 28.44 -8.09 -10.62
C ASP A 260 29.88 -8.15 -11.14
N GLY A 261 30.09 -7.93 -12.45
CA GLY A 261 31.42 -7.91 -13.07
C GLY A 261 32.31 -6.76 -12.58
N ALA A 262 31.72 -5.59 -12.30
CA ALA A 262 32.43 -4.44 -11.76
C ALA A 262 32.72 -4.56 -10.25
N LEU A 263 32.06 -5.47 -9.54
CA LEU A 263 32.11 -5.56 -8.08
C LEU A 263 33.20 -6.51 -7.57
N ALA A 264 34.05 -6.02 -6.66
CA ALA A 264 34.99 -6.84 -5.90
C ALA A 264 34.74 -6.73 -4.39
N ILE A 265 34.37 -7.85 -3.76
CA ILE A 265 34.17 -7.95 -2.31
C ILE A 265 35.32 -8.78 -1.71
N GLY A 266 36.30 -8.09 -1.13
CA GLY A 266 37.45 -8.71 -0.46
C GLY A 266 37.52 -8.31 1.01
N LYS A 267 38.64 -7.70 1.42
CA LYS A 267 38.75 -7.04 2.74
C LYS A 267 37.94 -5.74 2.81
N SER A 268 37.65 -5.15 1.66
CA SER A 268 36.85 -3.95 1.48
C SER A 268 35.98 -4.10 0.24
N PHE A 269 34.92 -3.30 0.17
CA PHE A 269 34.09 -3.14 -1.02
C PHE A 269 34.82 -2.25 -2.03
N VAL A 270 34.94 -2.70 -3.28
CA VAL A 270 35.49 -1.91 -4.38
C VAL A 270 34.61 -2.08 -5.62
N LEU A 271 34.23 -0.96 -6.23
CA LEU A 271 33.54 -0.92 -7.52
C LEU A 271 34.55 -0.49 -8.60
N ASN A 272 34.96 -1.43 -9.44
CA ASN A 272 35.95 -1.24 -10.50
C ASN A 272 35.29 -0.66 -11.76
N ALA A 273 34.90 0.62 -11.68
CA ALA A 273 34.28 1.36 -12.78
C ALA A 273 35.16 2.55 -13.20
N THR A 274 36.43 2.30 -13.50
CA THR A 274 37.42 3.37 -13.79
C THR A 274 37.13 4.18 -15.06
N LEU A 275 36.27 3.67 -15.93
CA LEU A 275 35.88 4.30 -17.20
C LEU A 275 34.62 5.16 -17.09
N LEU A 276 34.02 5.26 -15.89
CA LEU A 276 32.74 5.93 -15.66
C LEU A 276 32.86 6.98 -14.56
N GLU A 277 32.13 8.07 -14.73
CA GLU A 277 31.96 9.08 -13.69
C GLU A 277 31.00 8.59 -12.59
N THR A 278 31.15 9.13 -11.38
CA THR A 278 30.27 8.81 -10.25
C THR A 278 28.79 9.15 -10.55
N SER A 279 28.54 10.17 -11.37
CA SER A 279 27.22 10.55 -11.87
C SER A 279 26.60 9.44 -12.73
N GLU A 280 27.36 8.93 -13.71
CA GLU A 280 26.94 7.84 -14.61
C GLU A 280 26.64 6.56 -13.81
N ILE A 281 27.48 6.22 -12.84
CA ILE A 281 27.26 5.05 -11.97
C ILE A 281 25.95 5.19 -11.17
N ASN A 282 25.67 6.37 -10.61
CA ASN A 282 24.42 6.61 -9.89
C ASN A 282 23.19 6.50 -10.80
N ILE A 283 23.27 7.00 -12.04
CA ILE A 283 22.19 6.84 -13.02
C ILE A 283 21.92 5.36 -13.30
N MET A 284 22.98 4.55 -13.47
CA MET A 284 22.83 3.11 -13.70
C MET A 284 22.23 2.38 -12.49
N ILE A 285 22.58 2.81 -11.27
CA ILE A 285 21.97 2.27 -10.05
C ILE A 285 20.48 2.63 -10.00
N ASP A 286 20.12 3.88 -10.26
CA ASP A 286 18.72 4.32 -10.28
C ASP A 286 17.93 3.61 -11.39
N LEU A 287 18.55 3.33 -12.54
CA LEU A 287 17.96 2.54 -13.61
C LEU A 287 17.70 1.09 -13.19
N LEU A 288 18.61 0.47 -12.43
CA LEU A 288 18.38 -0.85 -11.86
C LEU A 288 17.21 -0.81 -10.85
N ILE A 289 17.15 0.20 -9.98
CA ILE A 289 16.06 0.37 -9.01
C ILE A 289 14.71 0.53 -9.73
N LEU A 290 14.65 1.35 -10.80
CA LEU A 290 13.44 1.52 -11.61
C LEU A 290 12.96 0.18 -12.19
N ASN A 291 13.85 -0.57 -12.84
CA ASN A 291 13.48 -1.84 -13.45
C ASN A 291 13.04 -2.87 -12.39
N ARG A 292 13.67 -2.90 -11.21
CA ARG A 292 13.23 -3.74 -10.08
C ARG A 292 11.87 -3.31 -9.53
N GLN A 293 11.61 -2.01 -9.43
CA GLN A 293 10.32 -1.49 -8.98
C GLN A 293 9.21 -1.89 -9.96
N HIS A 294 9.48 -1.76 -11.27
CA HIS A 294 8.58 -2.16 -12.33
C HIS A 294 8.33 -3.68 -12.31
N GLU A 295 9.39 -4.48 -12.11
CA GLU A 295 9.30 -5.94 -11.95
C GLU A 295 8.33 -6.32 -10.82
N ILE A 296 8.49 -5.71 -9.64
CA ILE A 296 7.61 -5.96 -8.47
C ILE A 296 6.15 -5.66 -8.81
N TYR A 297 5.87 -4.53 -9.46
CA TYR A 297 4.50 -4.15 -9.82
C TYR A 297 3.88 -5.06 -10.86
N VAL A 298 4.61 -5.42 -11.92
CA VAL A 298 4.11 -6.38 -12.93
C VAL A 298 3.85 -7.75 -12.31
N ARG A 299 4.71 -8.22 -11.39
CA ARG A 299 4.47 -9.47 -10.65
C ARG A 299 3.23 -9.39 -9.77
N LYS A 300 2.96 -8.24 -9.14
CA LYS A 300 1.72 -8.00 -8.36
C LYS A 300 0.48 -8.04 -9.27
N LEU A 301 0.52 -7.39 -10.44
CA LEU A 301 -0.56 -7.43 -11.43
C LEU A 301 -0.83 -8.86 -11.92
N LEU A 302 0.22 -9.64 -12.24
CA LEU A 302 0.11 -11.06 -12.59
C LEU A 302 -0.48 -11.91 -11.45
N GLY A 303 -0.12 -11.62 -10.21
CA GLY A 303 -0.75 -12.23 -9.04
C GLY A 303 -2.25 -11.95 -8.97
N ASN A 304 -2.65 -10.70 -9.26
CA ASN A 304 -4.04 -10.27 -9.32
C ASN A 304 -4.84 -10.96 -10.44
N LEU A 305 -4.21 -11.17 -11.61
CA LEU A 305 -4.80 -11.95 -12.71
C LEU A 305 -5.13 -13.38 -12.31
N LYS A 306 -4.27 -14.06 -11.54
CA LYS A 306 -4.56 -15.43 -11.09
C LYS A 306 -5.86 -15.52 -10.28
N PHE A 307 -6.10 -14.55 -9.40
CA PHE A 307 -7.36 -14.45 -8.65
C PHE A 307 -8.55 -14.13 -9.56
N MET A 308 -8.39 -13.16 -10.47
CA MET A 308 -9.45 -12.82 -11.43
C MET A 308 -9.82 -14.00 -12.33
N LYS A 309 -8.86 -14.83 -12.76
CA LYS A 309 -9.12 -16.04 -13.54
C LYS A 309 -10.08 -16.98 -12.81
N ALA A 310 -9.81 -17.27 -11.54
CA ALA A 310 -10.65 -18.13 -10.73
C ALA A 310 -12.09 -17.58 -10.59
N LEU A 311 -12.23 -16.26 -10.43
CA LEU A 311 -13.54 -15.60 -10.38
C LEU A 311 -14.28 -15.67 -11.73
N ILE A 312 -13.59 -15.37 -12.84
CA ILE A 312 -14.16 -15.45 -14.19
C ILE A 312 -14.66 -16.86 -14.47
N GLU A 313 -13.83 -17.88 -14.22
CA GLU A 313 -14.21 -19.27 -14.44
C GLU A 313 -15.40 -19.70 -13.56
N ALA A 314 -15.49 -19.21 -12.31
CA ALA A 314 -16.63 -19.48 -11.44
C ALA A 314 -17.92 -18.86 -11.98
N HIS A 315 -17.92 -17.57 -12.33
CA HIS A 315 -19.09 -16.88 -12.86
C HIS A 315 -19.51 -17.41 -14.24
N VAL A 316 -18.57 -17.77 -15.11
CA VAL A 316 -18.88 -18.42 -16.40
C VAL A 316 -19.57 -19.76 -16.20
N ARG A 317 -19.10 -20.59 -15.25
CA ARG A 317 -19.76 -21.86 -14.91
C ARG A 317 -21.16 -21.63 -14.35
N ASN A 318 -21.30 -20.74 -13.38
CA ASN A 318 -22.61 -20.43 -12.79
C ASN A 318 -23.59 -19.90 -13.84
N TYR A 319 -23.14 -18.98 -14.71
CA TYR A 319 -23.94 -18.45 -15.81
C TYR A 319 -24.48 -19.57 -16.71
N ALA A 320 -23.63 -20.52 -17.11
CA ALA A 320 -24.03 -21.68 -17.90
C ALA A 320 -25.01 -22.59 -17.15
N GLU A 321 -24.81 -22.84 -15.85
CA GLU A 321 -25.74 -23.63 -15.03
C GLU A 321 -27.11 -22.96 -14.90
N LYS A 322 -27.16 -21.63 -14.74
CA LYS A 322 -28.42 -20.87 -14.65
C LYS A 322 -29.17 -20.89 -15.98
N LEU A 323 -28.48 -20.77 -17.12
CA LEU A 323 -29.06 -20.95 -18.45
C LEU A 323 -29.67 -22.34 -18.62
N LEU A 324 -28.95 -23.41 -18.26
CA LEU A 324 -29.46 -24.78 -18.33
C LEU A 324 -30.73 -24.96 -17.50
N LYS A 325 -30.74 -24.46 -16.25
CA LYS A 325 -31.93 -24.50 -15.38
C LYS A 325 -33.12 -23.72 -15.95
N LEU A 326 -32.87 -22.62 -16.67
CA LEU A 326 -33.91 -21.86 -17.37
C LEU A 326 -34.48 -22.67 -18.53
N HIS A 327 -33.63 -23.28 -19.37
CA HIS A 327 -34.06 -24.18 -20.44
C HIS A 327 -34.93 -25.29 -19.91
N GLU A 328 -34.49 -26.04 -18.89
CA GLU A 328 -35.27 -27.12 -18.26
C GLU A 328 -36.64 -26.67 -17.73
N THR A 329 -36.75 -25.41 -17.29
CA THR A 329 -38.01 -24.87 -16.75
C THR A 329 -39.01 -24.55 -17.84
N VAL A 330 -38.53 -24.11 -19.00
CA VAL A 330 -39.35 -23.73 -20.16
C VAL A 330 -39.58 -24.92 -21.10
N GLN A 331 -38.68 -25.91 -21.08
CA GLN A 331 -38.75 -27.10 -21.93
C GLN A 331 -40.07 -27.84 -21.71
N PHE A 332 -40.77 -28.14 -22.80
CA PHE A 332 -42.05 -28.85 -22.82
C PHE A 332 -43.24 -28.14 -22.15
N ARG A 333 -43.15 -26.83 -21.88
CA ARG A 333 -44.25 -26.03 -21.32
C ARG A 333 -44.70 -24.95 -22.29
N SER A 334 -46.02 -24.83 -22.51
CA SER A 334 -46.61 -23.77 -23.34
C SER A 334 -46.70 -22.42 -22.61
N ALA A 335 -46.73 -22.44 -21.27
CA ALA A 335 -46.72 -21.26 -20.42
C ALA A 335 -46.08 -21.59 -19.07
N VAL A 336 -45.28 -20.66 -18.54
CA VAL A 336 -44.65 -20.77 -17.21
C VAL A 336 -45.10 -19.57 -16.36
N PRO A 337 -45.54 -19.76 -15.10
CA PRO A 337 -45.94 -18.66 -14.24
C PRO A 337 -44.81 -17.66 -14.00
N SER A 338 -45.12 -16.36 -14.09
CA SER A 338 -44.16 -15.26 -13.89
C SER A 338 -43.44 -15.32 -12.54
N VAL A 339 -44.16 -15.72 -11.49
CA VAL A 339 -43.63 -15.89 -10.12
C VAL A 339 -42.50 -16.93 -10.05
N GLN A 340 -42.50 -17.92 -10.96
CA GLN A 340 -41.47 -18.96 -11.01
C GLN A 340 -40.30 -18.59 -11.92
N ILE A 341 -40.56 -17.89 -13.04
CA ILE A 341 -39.52 -17.64 -14.07
C ILE A 341 -38.76 -16.33 -13.84
N PHE A 342 -39.42 -15.27 -13.35
CA PHE A 342 -38.76 -13.98 -13.13
C PHE A 342 -37.60 -14.05 -12.14
N PRO A 343 -37.68 -14.76 -11.00
CA PRO A 343 -36.52 -14.94 -10.11
C PRO A 343 -35.34 -15.58 -10.82
N LYS A 344 -35.58 -16.58 -11.69
CA LYS A 344 -34.50 -17.24 -12.45
C LYS A 344 -33.84 -16.32 -13.48
N PHE A 345 -34.61 -15.43 -14.12
CA PHE A 345 -34.03 -14.39 -14.98
C PHE A 345 -33.20 -13.39 -14.18
N LYS A 346 -33.65 -13.00 -12.98
CA LYS A 346 -32.86 -12.13 -12.09
C LYS A 346 -31.52 -12.78 -11.73
N GLU A 347 -31.53 -14.05 -11.32
CA GLU A 347 -30.30 -14.81 -11.01
C GLU A 347 -29.35 -14.90 -12.22
N LEU A 348 -29.86 -15.07 -13.43
CA LEU A 348 -29.03 -15.04 -14.64
C LEU A 348 -28.39 -13.67 -14.86
N THR A 349 -29.15 -12.60 -14.65
CA THR A 349 -28.65 -11.22 -14.78
C THR A 349 -27.59 -10.89 -13.73
N GLU A 350 -27.70 -11.41 -12.51
CA GLU A 350 -26.68 -11.23 -11.48
C GLU A 350 -25.32 -11.78 -11.93
N GLU A 351 -25.30 -12.98 -12.49
CA GLU A 351 -24.07 -13.59 -13.04
C GLU A 351 -23.53 -12.78 -14.24
N TRP A 352 -24.41 -12.28 -15.11
CA TRP A 352 -24.03 -11.42 -16.23
C TRP A 352 -23.38 -10.10 -15.77
N VAL A 353 -23.99 -9.41 -14.80
CA VAL A 353 -23.46 -8.16 -14.25
C VAL A 353 -22.11 -8.40 -13.56
N ALA A 354 -21.95 -9.55 -12.86
CA ALA A 354 -20.67 -9.93 -12.26
C ALA A 354 -19.57 -10.13 -13.32
N LEU A 355 -19.87 -10.81 -14.42
CA LEU A 355 -18.95 -10.97 -15.56
C LEU A 355 -18.57 -9.62 -16.19
N HIS A 356 -19.53 -8.71 -16.32
CA HIS A 356 -19.27 -7.37 -16.87
C HIS A 356 -18.39 -6.53 -15.93
N ASN A 357 -18.64 -6.59 -14.62
CA ASN A 357 -17.78 -5.96 -13.62
C ASN A 357 -16.34 -6.48 -13.73
N LEU A 358 -16.15 -7.80 -13.91
CA LEU A 358 -14.82 -8.39 -14.14
C LEU A 358 -14.15 -7.88 -15.42
N SER A 359 -14.91 -7.66 -16.49
CA SER A 359 -14.39 -7.04 -17.72
C SER A 359 -13.85 -5.63 -17.46
N TYR A 360 -14.55 -4.83 -16.65
CA TYR A 360 -14.08 -3.50 -16.27
C TYR A 360 -12.80 -3.58 -15.44
N VAL A 361 -12.74 -4.45 -14.43
CA VAL A 361 -11.54 -4.63 -13.60
C VAL A 361 -10.33 -5.07 -14.43
N LEU A 362 -10.51 -5.98 -15.40
CA LEU A 362 -9.43 -6.37 -16.33
C LEU A 362 -8.95 -5.19 -17.17
N SER A 363 -9.87 -4.35 -17.67
CA SER A 363 -9.49 -3.14 -18.42
C SER A 363 -8.64 -2.18 -17.57
N GLN A 364 -8.96 -2.02 -16.28
CA GLN A 364 -8.17 -1.20 -15.36
C GLN A 364 -6.77 -1.76 -15.17
N GLN A 365 -6.63 -3.09 -15.05
CA GLN A 365 -5.32 -3.76 -14.92
C GLN A 365 -4.45 -3.54 -16.16
N SER A 366 -5.04 -3.63 -17.35
CA SER A 366 -4.34 -3.31 -18.60
C SER A 366 -3.93 -1.83 -18.67
N GLN A 367 -4.79 -0.91 -18.25
CA GLN A 367 -4.47 0.53 -18.20
C GLN A 367 -3.31 0.82 -17.25
N ILE A 368 -3.29 0.20 -16.06
CA ILE A 368 -2.17 0.32 -15.12
C ILE A 368 -0.88 -0.15 -15.80
N ASN A 369 -0.87 -1.37 -16.37
CA ASN A 369 0.31 -1.90 -17.04
C ASN A 369 0.83 -0.99 -18.17
N ASN A 370 -0.07 -0.53 -19.05
CA ASN A 370 0.29 0.33 -20.17
C ASN A 370 0.95 1.64 -19.72
N TYR A 371 0.45 2.23 -18.63
CA TYR A 371 1.04 3.45 -18.08
C TYR A 371 2.40 3.19 -17.41
N LEU A 372 2.55 2.09 -16.66
CA LEU A 372 3.85 1.70 -16.09
C LEU A 372 4.89 1.45 -17.20
N GLN A 373 4.49 0.79 -18.28
CA GLN A 373 5.33 0.57 -19.45
C GLN A 373 5.70 1.88 -20.14
N HIS A 374 4.74 2.79 -20.32
CA HIS A 374 5.00 4.14 -20.85
C HIS A 374 6.04 4.89 -20.01
N LEU A 375 5.89 4.90 -18.68
CA LEU A 375 6.87 5.51 -17.78
C LEU A 375 8.27 4.90 -17.94
N SER A 376 8.37 3.58 -18.06
CA SER A 376 9.65 2.92 -18.29
C SER A 376 10.25 3.23 -19.68
N GLU A 377 9.42 3.50 -20.68
CA GLU A 377 9.84 3.87 -22.04
C GLU A 377 10.47 5.26 -22.09
N LEU A 378 9.97 6.20 -21.28
CA LEU A 378 10.53 7.56 -21.17
C LEU A 378 12.02 7.53 -20.78
N CYS A 379 12.40 6.67 -19.81
CA CYS A 379 13.81 6.45 -19.49
C CYS A 379 14.61 5.84 -20.66
N ARG A 380 13.99 5.00 -21.50
CA ARG A 380 14.70 4.31 -22.59
C ARG A 380 15.13 5.27 -23.69
N GLN A 381 14.34 6.31 -23.94
CA GLN A 381 14.63 7.33 -24.95
C GLN A 381 15.91 8.13 -24.66
N GLN A 382 16.44 8.04 -23.42
CA GLN A 382 17.66 8.72 -23.00
C GLN A 382 18.95 7.95 -23.34
N GLN A 383 18.86 6.79 -24.01
CA GLN A 383 19.99 6.06 -24.63
C GLN A 383 21.17 5.77 -23.70
N TYR A 384 20.92 5.07 -22.60
CA TYR A 384 21.96 4.66 -21.64
C TYR A 384 22.84 3.47 -22.10
N ASP A 385 22.63 2.98 -23.33
CA ASP A 385 23.25 1.74 -23.83
C ASP A 385 24.78 1.80 -23.82
N GLU A 386 25.39 2.94 -24.16
CA GLU A 386 26.84 3.09 -24.11
C GLU A 386 27.41 2.93 -22.69
N ILE A 387 26.72 3.48 -21.69
CA ILE A 387 27.10 3.39 -20.27
C ILE A 387 26.95 1.95 -19.78
N VAL A 388 25.85 1.29 -20.16
CA VAL A 388 25.61 -0.13 -19.87
C VAL A 388 26.73 -1.00 -20.46
N HIS A 389 27.11 -0.78 -21.72
CA HIS A 389 28.17 -1.55 -22.38
C HIS A 389 29.54 -1.34 -21.72
N LYS A 390 29.89 -0.11 -21.33
CA LYS A 390 31.12 0.18 -20.58
C LYS A 390 31.15 -0.54 -19.23
N LEU A 391 30.02 -0.59 -18.53
CA LEU A 391 29.91 -1.27 -17.23
C LEU A 391 29.89 -2.80 -17.36
N LEU A 392 29.27 -3.33 -18.41
CA LEU A 392 29.16 -4.77 -18.67
C LEU A 392 30.52 -5.39 -19.02
N GLY A 393 31.33 -4.66 -19.81
CA GLY A 393 32.63 -5.13 -20.26
C GLY A 393 32.52 -6.45 -21.05
N GLU A 394 33.32 -7.44 -20.67
CA GLU A 394 33.35 -8.78 -21.29
C GLU A 394 32.44 -9.80 -20.58
N SER A 395 31.63 -9.36 -19.63
CA SER A 395 30.80 -10.26 -18.81
C SER A 395 29.65 -10.87 -19.62
N GLN A 396 29.43 -12.17 -19.46
CA GLN A 396 28.27 -12.84 -20.04
C GLN A 396 27.02 -12.55 -19.21
N ILE A 397 25.93 -12.15 -19.88
CA ILE A 397 24.66 -11.83 -19.22
C ILE A 397 24.09 -13.08 -18.52
N GLU A 398 23.83 -12.95 -17.23
CA GLU A 398 23.31 -14.03 -16.40
C GLU A 398 22.00 -13.63 -15.72
N THR A 399 21.11 -14.60 -15.59
CA THR A 399 19.86 -14.41 -14.83
C THR A 399 20.13 -14.45 -13.33
N ASP A 400 19.26 -13.81 -12.54
CA ASP A 400 19.28 -13.92 -11.08
C ASP A 400 19.32 -15.39 -10.63
N HIS A 401 18.50 -16.24 -11.25
CA HIS A 401 18.43 -17.66 -10.94
C HIS A 401 19.76 -18.36 -11.20
N THR A 402 20.40 -18.11 -12.34
CA THR A 402 21.72 -18.66 -12.66
C THR A 402 22.78 -18.21 -11.65
N ARG A 403 22.79 -16.92 -11.27
CA ARG A 403 23.74 -16.38 -10.29
C ARG A 403 23.59 -17.01 -8.91
N VAL A 404 22.36 -17.23 -8.46
CA VAL A 404 22.06 -17.92 -7.20
C VAL A 404 22.49 -19.40 -7.28
N GLN A 405 22.17 -20.08 -8.38
CA GLN A 405 22.53 -21.49 -8.57
C GLN A 405 24.04 -21.74 -8.54
N LYS A 406 24.84 -20.87 -9.18
CA LYS A 406 26.31 -20.98 -9.16
C LYS A 406 26.91 -20.93 -7.76
N ARG A 407 26.25 -20.21 -6.86
CA ARG A 407 26.73 -19.94 -5.49
C ARG A 407 26.03 -20.78 -4.43
N ARG A 408 25.02 -21.57 -4.81
CA ARG A 408 24.20 -22.41 -3.90
C ARG A 408 25.00 -23.43 -3.09
N ASN A 409 26.10 -23.95 -3.65
CA ASN A 409 26.93 -24.96 -3.00
C ASN A 409 27.95 -24.36 -2.01
N LEU A 410 28.13 -23.04 -2.03
CA LEU A 410 28.95 -22.34 -1.06
C LEU A 410 28.22 -22.37 0.29
N LYS A 411 28.94 -22.59 1.39
CA LYS A 411 28.36 -22.58 2.73
C LYS A 411 29.13 -21.61 3.61
N LEU A 412 28.40 -20.77 4.32
CA LEU A 412 28.95 -19.90 5.34
C LEU A 412 29.31 -20.74 6.57
N ASP A 413 30.58 -21.06 6.79
CA ASP A 413 30.96 -21.91 7.92
C ASP A 413 30.61 -21.26 9.27
N ALA A 414 29.65 -21.85 10.01
CA ALA A 414 29.18 -21.28 11.28
C ALA A 414 30.22 -21.32 12.39
N THR A 415 31.16 -22.28 12.33
CA THR A 415 32.17 -22.51 13.38
C THR A 415 33.25 -21.44 13.38
N SER A 416 33.52 -20.82 12.22
CA SER A 416 34.52 -19.75 12.11
C SER A 416 34.05 -18.39 12.68
N PHE A 417 32.83 -18.31 13.21
CA PHE A 417 32.26 -17.09 13.80
C PHE A 417 31.86 -17.22 15.27
N GLU A 418 32.11 -18.38 15.90
CA GLU A 418 31.94 -18.54 17.34
C GLU A 418 32.88 -17.56 18.07
N GLY A 419 32.31 -16.50 18.64
CA GLY A 419 33.03 -15.48 19.43
C GLY A 419 33.18 -14.10 18.78
N THR A 420 32.80 -13.90 17.52
CA THR A 420 32.93 -12.59 16.85
C THR A 420 31.86 -11.59 17.29
N ASN A 421 30.63 -12.05 17.49
CA ASN A 421 29.52 -11.26 18.05
C ASN A 421 28.46 -12.19 18.68
N PRO A 422 28.20 -12.11 20.00
CA PRO A 422 27.27 -13.01 20.69
C PRO A 422 25.80 -12.79 20.31
N HIS A 423 25.47 -11.69 19.63
CA HIS A 423 24.10 -11.35 19.22
C HIS A 423 23.79 -11.74 17.77
N VAL A 424 24.70 -12.44 17.10
CA VAL A 424 24.56 -12.88 15.71
C VAL A 424 24.47 -14.39 15.67
N SER A 425 23.48 -14.91 14.94
CA SER A 425 23.34 -16.34 14.70
C SER A 425 23.25 -16.61 13.20
N ILE A 426 23.84 -17.71 12.75
CA ILE A 426 23.82 -18.13 11.36
C ILE A 426 22.70 -19.17 11.20
N VAL A 427 21.80 -18.94 10.27
CA VAL A 427 20.67 -19.84 9.98
C VAL A 427 20.94 -20.55 8.65
N GLN A 428 20.99 -21.89 8.69
CA GLN A 428 21.30 -22.74 7.54
C GLN A 428 20.50 -24.05 7.52
N PRO A 429 19.67 -24.28 6.50
CA PRO A 429 19.01 -23.26 5.66
C PRO A 429 18.00 -22.43 6.47
N PRO A 430 17.58 -21.24 6.00
CA PRO A 430 16.43 -20.55 6.59
C PRO A 430 15.20 -21.47 6.58
N GLU A 431 14.40 -21.45 7.65
CA GLU A 431 13.15 -22.21 7.72
C GLU A 431 12.26 -21.84 6.52
N SER A 432 11.58 -22.82 5.94
CA SER A 432 10.63 -22.57 4.85
C SER A 432 9.59 -21.55 5.31
N ASN A 433 9.55 -20.37 4.66
CA ASN A 433 8.74 -19.18 4.98
C ASN A 433 9.37 -18.12 5.89
N SER A 434 10.67 -18.18 6.18
CA SER A 434 11.38 -17.07 6.84
C SER A 434 11.46 -15.84 5.91
N GLU A 435 10.94 -14.69 6.34
CA GLU A 435 11.08 -13.43 5.60
C GLU A 435 12.52 -12.92 5.69
N ILE A 436 13.17 -12.81 4.53
CA ILE A 436 14.49 -12.18 4.42
C ILE A 436 14.28 -10.68 4.23
N GLU A 437 14.90 -9.89 5.11
CA GLU A 437 14.84 -8.43 5.06
C GLU A 437 15.30 -7.89 3.70
N TYR A 438 14.82 -6.68 3.39
CA TYR A 438 15.14 -6.00 2.14
C TYR A 438 14.81 -6.84 0.90
N LEU A 439 13.64 -7.49 0.90
CA LEU A 439 13.12 -8.28 -0.23
C LEU A 439 14.10 -9.34 -0.75
N GLY A 440 14.98 -9.86 0.12
CA GLY A 440 15.98 -10.84 -0.26
C GLY A 440 17.18 -10.30 -1.04
N PHE A 441 17.41 -8.98 -1.07
CA PHE A 441 18.64 -8.40 -1.60
C PHE A 441 19.80 -8.50 -0.60
N CYS A 442 21.04 -8.45 -1.10
CA CYS A 442 22.25 -8.52 -0.28
C CYS A 442 22.38 -7.27 0.62
N ALA A 443 22.26 -7.47 1.94
CA ALA A 443 22.28 -6.38 2.90
C ALA A 443 23.61 -5.59 2.88
N TYR A 444 24.74 -6.28 2.74
CA TYR A 444 26.06 -5.64 2.72
C TYR A 444 26.29 -4.78 1.48
N VAL A 445 25.93 -5.28 0.29
CA VAL A 445 26.11 -4.55 -0.98
C VAL A 445 25.17 -3.34 -1.03
N LEU A 446 23.92 -3.51 -0.58
CA LEU A 446 22.98 -2.41 -0.41
C LEU A 446 23.55 -1.30 0.49
N ALA A 447 24.17 -1.69 1.62
CA ALA A 447 24.75 -0.74 2.58
C ALA A 447 25.93 0.07 2.01
N GLU A 448 26.76 -0.53 1.15
CA GLU A 448 27.97 0.12 0.61
C GLU A 448 27.72 0.88 -0.69
N SER A 449 26.76 0.46 -1.51
CA SER A 449 26.66 0.95 -2.90
C SER A 449 25.27 1.19 -3.44
N LYS A 450 24.20 0.94 -2.65
CA LYS A 450 22.80 1.03 -3.10
C LYS A 450 22.41 0.02 -4.21
N ILE A 451 23.34 -0.82 -4.68
CA ILE A 451 23.10 -1.80 -5.75
C ILE A 451 22.21 -2.94 -5.24
N LEU A 452 21.16 -3.26 -6.00
CA LEU A 452 20.19 -4.31 -5.68
C LEU A 452 20.61 -5.67 -6.27
N LEU A 453 21.66 -6.30 -5.70
CA LEU A 453 22.05 -7.68 -6.02
C LEU A 453 21.27 -8.68 -5.15
N PRO A 454 20.70 -9.77 -5.73
CA PRO A 454 19.97 -10.76 -4.95
C PRO A 454 20.91 -11.49 -3.98
N SER A 455 20.39 -11.86 -2.82
CA SER A 455 21.10 -12.75 -1.91
C SER A 455 21.02 -14.21 -2.36
N VAL A 456 21.87 -15.05 -1.77
CA VAL A 456 21.87 -16.51 -1.95
C VAL A 456 21.50 -17.14 -0.60
N PRO A 457 20.21 -17.33 -0.29
CA PRO A 457 19.78 -17.81 1.03
C PRO A 457 20.36 -19.19 1.39
N GLU A 458 20.54 -20.07 0.41
CA GLU A 458 21.10 -21.41 0.60
C GLU A 458 22.56 -21.40 1.07
N MET A 459 23.29 -20.31 0.82
CA MET A 459 24.64 -20.13 1.34
C MET A 459 24.66 -19.95 2.86
N GLY A 460 23.52 -19.54 3.43
CA GLY A 460 23.33 -19.21 4.83
C GLY A 460 22.95 -17.75 5.02
N THR A 461 21.96 -17.53 5.88
CA THR A 461 21.47 -16.20 6.26
C THR A 461 21.94 -15.83 7.66
N VAL A 462 22.04 -14.53 7.95
CA VAL A 462 22.43 -14.02 9.27
C VAL A 462 21.19 -13.52 10.00
N LEU A 463 20.90 -14.11 11.16
CA LEU A 463 19.88 -13.64 12.09
C LEU A 463 20.52 -12.68 13.10
N TRP A 464 20.07 -11.43 13.06
CA TRP A 464 20.49 -10.38 14.00
C TRP A 464 19.29 -9.53 14.39
N ASN A 465 19.10 -9.29 15.69
CA ASN A 465 17.98 -8.53 16.23
C ASN A 465 16.60 -9.00 15.72
N GLN A 466 16.35 -10.31 15.75
CA GLN A 466 15.11 -10.96 15.29
C GLN A 466 14.80 -10.80 13.79
N LYS A 467 15.77 -10.31 13.00
CA LYS A 467 15.64 -10.10 11.56
C LYS A 467 16.66 -10.94 10.80
N ILE A 468 16.23 -11.48 9.67
CA ILE A 468 17.06 -12.37 8.83
C ILE A 468 17.59 -11.57 7.64
N TYR A 469 18.91 -11.59 7.46
CA TYR A 469 19.60 -10.88 6.39
C TYR A 469 20.25 -11.86 5.42
N GLY A 470 20.07 -11.60 4.12
CA GLY A 470 20.68 -12.35 3.03
C GLY A 470 21.95 -11.69 2.49
N PHE A 471 22.87 -12.50 1.95
CA PHE A 471 24.13 -12.04 1.37
C PHE A 471 24.41 -12.62 -0.01
N TYR A 472 25.14 -11.85 -0.81
CA TYR A 472 25.56 -12.24 -2.15
C TYR A 472 26.77 -13.19 -2.15
N SER A 473 27.71 -12.98 -1.21
CA SER A 473 28.93 -13.76 -1.06
C SER A 473 29.27 -14.03 0.41
N ILE A 474 30.15 -14.99 0.64
CA ILE A 474 30.64 -15.33 1.98
C ILE A 474 31.39 -14.14 2.59
N GLU A 475 32.16 -13.42 1.79
CA GLU A 475 32.94 -12.24 2.18
C GLU A 475 32.02 -11.11 2.64
N ALA A 476 30.92 -10.88 1.92
CA ALA A 476 29.90 -9.91 2.29
C ALA A 476 29.28 -10.24 3.65
N ALA A 477 28.94 -11.51 3.88
CA ALA A 477 28.42 -11.99 5.17
C ALA A 477 29.47 -11.82 6.29
N LYS A 478 30.72 -12.20 6.05
CA LYS A 478 31.84 -12.04 6.99
C LYS A 478 31.97 -10.59 7.47
N LEU A 479 32.01 -9.65 6.53
CA LEU A 479 32.15 -8.23 6.84
C LEU A 479 30.96 -7.74 7.65
N PHE A 480 29.74 -8.10 7.26
CA PHE A 480 28.53 -7.73 7.98
C PHE A 480 28.50 -8.23 9.43
N ILE A 481 28.84 -9.51 9.66
CA ILE A 481 28.83 -10.15 11.00
C ILE A 481 29.74 -9.42 11.99
N THR A 482 30.86 -8.84 11.53
CA THR A 482 31.76 -8.09 12.42
C THR A 482 31.11 -6.85 13.01
N LYS A 483 30.26 -6.14 12.24
CA LYS A 483 29.68 -4.85 12.62
C LYS A 483 28.25 -4.67 12.08
N PRO A 484 27.27 -5.50 12.47
CA PRO A 484 25.93 -5.49 11.87
C PRO A 484 25.22 -4.14 12.05
N LYS A 485 25.30 -3.56 13.26
CA LYS A 485 24.71 -2.24 13.57
C LYS A 485 25.21 -1.12 12.64
N LEU A 486 26.49 -1.14 12.26
CA LEU A 486 27.06 -0.14 11.35
C LEU A 486 26.41 -0.23 9.97
N TYR A 487 26.28 -1.44 9.42
CA TYR A 487 25.71 -1.64 8.10
C TYR A 487 24.22 -1.35 8.07
N ILE A 488 23.47 -1.72 9.12
CA ILE A 488 22.05 -1.34 9.21
C ILE A 488 21.87 0.19 9.26
N ASN A 489 22.72 0.90 10.00
CA ASN A 489 22.70 2.37 10.01
C ASN A 489 23.05 2.94 8.63
N LYS A 490 24.07 2.40 7.93
CA LYS A 490 24.39 2.78 6.55
C LYS A 490 23.21 2.55 5.61
N ILE A 491 22.50 1.43 5.73
CA ILE A 491 21.31 1.17 4.92
C ILE A 491 20.25 2.24 5.21
N LEU A 492 19.99 2.57 6.48
CA LEU A 492 19.05 3.64 6.83
C LEU A 492 19.49 5.01 6.27
N GLU A 493 20.79 5.30 6.22
CA GLU A 493 21.33 6.51 5.56
C GLU A 493 21.12 6.47 4.04
N VAL A 494 21.34 5.32 3.40
CA VAL A 494 21.04 5.11 1.98
C VAL A 494 19.57 5.39 1.67
N MET A 495 18.65 4.86 2.49
CA MET A 495 17.21 5.08 2.33
C MET A 495 16.82 6.55 2.50
N LYS A 496 17.52 7.26 3.39
CA LYS A 496 17.37 8.71 3.55
C LYS A 496 17.99 9.48 2.40
N SER A 497 19.02 9.00 1.72
CA SER A 497 19.59 9.67 0.56
C SER A 497 18.79 9.44 -0.72
N SER A 498 18.11 8.28 -0.82
CA SER A 498 17.37 7.83 -2.01
C SER A 498 15.92 7.54 -1.63
N ILE A 499 15.06 8.55 -1.71
CA ILE A 499 13.64 8.47 -1.32
C ILE A 499 12.86 7.36 -2.05
N GLN A 500 13.25 7.03 -3.28
CA GLN A 500 12.64 5.96 -4.07
C GLN A 500 12.76 4.59 -3.39
N LEU A 501 13.79 4.37 -2.56
CA LEU A 501 13.98 3.11 -1.86
C LEU A 501 13.10 2.95 -0.62
N VAL A 502 12.58 4.05 -0.05
CA VAL A 502 11.76 4.02 1.17
C VAL A 502 10.48 3.20 0.96
N LEU A 503 9.78 3.47 -0.13
CA LEU A 503 8.57 2.72 -0.48
C LEU A 503 8.91 1.37 -1.11
N PHE A 504 9.99 1.29 -1.91
CA PHE A 504 10.45 0.04 -2.51
C PHE A 504 10.60 -1.09 -1.47
N PHE A 505 11.21 -0.78 -0.32
CA PHE A 505 11.36 -1.73 0.79
C PHE A 505 10.22 -1.71 1.82
N ASN A 506 9.18 -0.88 1.61
CA ASN A 506 8.06 -0.69 2.52
C ASN A 506 8.48 -0.34 3.97
N ILE A 507 9.51 0.50 4.13
CA ILE A 507 10.11 0.84 5.44
C ILE A 507 9.66 2.20 5.98
N TYR A 508 8.69 2.86 5.33
CA TYR A 508 8.18 4.18 5.75
C TYR A 508 7.77 4.18 7.23
N ASN A 509 6.93 3.23 7.63
CA ASN A 509 6.44 3.12 9.02
C ASN A 509 7.56 2.77 9.99
N ALA A 510 8.51 1.91 9.60
CA ALA A 510 9.66 1.58 10.44
C ALA A 510 10.53 2.82 10.70
N ILE A 511 10.78 3.65 9.68
CA ILE A 511 11.52 4.90 9.83
C ILE A 511 10.74 5.90 10.70
N LYS A 512 9.42 6.00 10.52
CA LYS A 512 8.55 6.84 11.36
C LYS A 512 8.62 6.40 12.82
N LEU A 513 8.52 5.10 13.10
CA LEU A 513 8.54 4.51 14.44
C LEU A 513 9.89 4.68 15.16
N ILE A 514 11.00 4.50 14.45
CA ILE A 514 12.35 4.73 15.00
C ILE A 514 12.51 6.20 15.44
N LYS A 515 11.81 7.13 14.78
CA LYS A 515 11.84 8.56 15.11
C LYS A 515 10.82 8.96 16.16
N SER A 516 9.69 8.26 16.29
CA SER A 516 8.64 8.55 17.26
C SER A 516 8.92 7.90 18.63
N SER A 517 9.79 8.53 19.42
CA SER A 517 9.73 8.55 20.89
C SER A 517 10.61 9.70 21.43
N PRO A 518 10.13 10.60 22.33
CA PRO A 518 8.79 10.80 22.88
C PRO A 518 8.23 12.16 22.42
N ILE A 519 7.84 12.28 21.16
CA ILE A 519 6.96 13.35 20.72
C ILE A 519 5.97 12.69 19.80
N ASP A 520 4.79 12.46 20.35
CA ASP A 520 3.61 12.20 19.56
C ASP A 520 3.35 13.47 18.74
N VAL A 521 3.66 13.38 17.45
CA VAL A 521 3.49 14.47 16.49
C VAL A 521 2.00 14.84 16.40
N ASP A 522 1.10 13.94 16.79
CA ASP A 522 -0.32 14.22 16.89
C ASP A 522 -0.66 14.98 18.19
N ALA A 523 0.06 14.73 19.29
CA ALA A 523 -0.15 15.42 20.58
C ALA A 523 0.44 16.85 20.64
N LEU A 524 1.43 17.18 19.81
CA LEU A 524 1.96 18.56 19.72
C LEU A 524 1.31 19.41 18.61
N MET A 525 0.47 18.82 17.76
CA MET A 525 -0.13 19.51 16.59
C MET A 525 -1.58 19.96 16.79
N GLU A 526 -2.20 19.72 17.94
CA GLU A 526 -3.48 20.31 18.32
C GLU A 526 -3.28 21.54 19.21
N GLY A 527 -3.05 22.69 18.57
CA GLY A 527 -3.29 24.01 19.16
C GLY A 527 -4.79 24.36 19.22
N SER A 528 -5.65 23.38 19.48
CA SER A 528 -7.09 23.54 19.51
C SER A 528 -7.64 22.88 20.76
N SER A 529 -8.25 23.71 21.62
CA SER A 529 -9.08 23.32 22.74
C SER A 529 -9.93 22.10 22.39
N LYS A 530 -9.54 20.91 22.87
CA LYS A 530 -10.47 19.79 22.93
C LYS A 530 -11.55 20.20 23.93
N SER A 531 -12.75 20.41 23.43
CA SER A 531 -13.95 20.16 24.21
C SER A 531 -13.84 18.74 24.76
N ASN A 532 -13.80 18.65 26.09
CA ASN A 532 -13.81 17.41 26.87
C ASN A 532 -15.08 16.59 26.58
N ASP A 533 -15.08 15.80 25.51
CA ASP A 533 -16.05 14.71 25.31
C ASP A 533 -15.35 13.47 24.69
N GLN A 534 -14.17 13.16 25.21
CA GLN A 534 -13.72 11.78 25.27
C GLN A 534 -13.65 11.43 26.75
N GLU A 535 -14.55 10.54 27.17
CA GLU A 535 -14.47 9.86 28.45
C GLU A 535 -13.07 9.24 28.55
N THR A 536 -12.19 9.96 29.25
CA THR A 536 -10.99 9.36 29.79
C THR A 536 -11.48 8.29 30.74
N PHE A 537 -11.34 7.02 30.36
CA PHE A 537 -11.46 5.94 31.32
C PHE A 537 -10.28 6.08 32.29
N SER A 538 -10.44 6.91 33.32
CA SER A 538 -9.62 6.83 34.52
C SER A 538 -10.01 5.52 35.20
N VAL A 539 -9.26 4.47 34.91
CA VAL A 539 -9.35 3.24 35.70
C VAL A 539 -8.59 3.52 37.00
N ASP A 540 -9.30 3.53 38.11
CA ASP A 540 -8.68 3.51 39.43
C ASP A 540 -7.90 2.20 39.58
N GLN A 541 -6.58 2.27 39.42
CA GLN A 541 -5.69 1.14 39.66
C GLN A 541 -5.17 1.24 41.09
N ALA A 542 -5.85 0.56 42.02
CA ALA A 542 -5.32 0.31 43.35
C ALA A 542 -4.30 -0.84 43.27
N THR A 543 -3.01 -0.54 43.47
CA THR A 543 -1.99 -1.57 43.65
C THR A 543 -2.00 -1.98 45.13
N GLN A 544 -2.30 -3.24 45.41
CA GLN A 544 -2.18 -3.80 46.74
C GLN A 544 -0.69 -3.95 47.06
N THR A 545 -0.15 -3.07 47.91
CA THR A 545 1.17 -3.27 48.51
C THR A 545 1.16 -4.55 49.31
N GLU A 546 2.17 -5.39 49.12
CA GLU A 546 2.34 -6.65 49.85
C GLU A 546 2.23 -6.40 51.35
N LEU A 547 1.38 -7.18 52.04
CA LEU A 547 1.12 -7.04 53.48
C LEU A 547 2.37 -7.32 54.34
N HIS A 548 3.38 -7.98 53.79
CA HIS A 548 4.66 -8.25 54.42
C HIS A 548 5.80 -8.06 53.42
N PRO A 549 6.26 -6.81 53.19
CA PRO A 549 7.47 -6.56 52.42
C PRO A 549 8.64 -7.22 53.16
N VAL A 550 9.33 -8.16 52.52
CA VAL A 550 10.64 -8.60 53.03
C VAL A 550 11.56 -7.37 52.93
N PRO A 551 12.14 -6.89 54.04
CA PRO A 551 12.96 -5.69 54.00
C PRO A 551 14.15 -5.92 53.07
N PHE A 552 14.15 -5.22 51.93
CA PHE A 552 15.29 -5.18 51.04
C PHE A 552 16.40 -4.38 51.75
N TYR A 553 17.35 -5.09 52.36
CA TYR A 553 18.52 -4.46 52.97
C TYR A 553 19.47 -3.99 51.86
N LYS A 554 19.23 -2.78 51.37
CA LYS A 554 20.22 -2.06 50.56
C LYS A 554 21.16 -1.36 51.54
N ASP A 555 22.35 -1.93 51.73
CA ASP A 555 23.40 -1.23 52.45
C ASP A 555 23.85 -0.02 51.63
N GLU A 556 23.39 1.17 52.00
CA GLU A 556 23.77 2.43 51.36
C GLU A 556 25.27 2.74 51.51
N THR A 557 25.94 2.07 52.45
CA THR A 557 27.39 2.19 52.65
C THR A 557 28.21 1.20 51.85
N TYR A 558 27.55 0.23 51.18
CA TYR A 558 28.24 -0.78 50.38
C TYR A 558 28.88 -0.16 49.14
N VAL A 559 30.19 -0.40 49.00
CA VAL A 559 30.98 -0.02 47.84
C VAL A 559 31.69 -1.26 47.33
N TRP A 560 31.34 -1.71 46.13
CA TRP A 560 31.89 -2.95 45.54
C TRP A 560 33.37 -2.83 45.15
N ASN A 561 33.88 -1.61 45.00
CA ASN A 561 35.24 -1.31 44.55
C ASN A 561 36.18 -1.03 45.73
N LEU A 562 37.21 -1.87 45.89
CA LEU A 562 38.23 -1.74 46.93
C LEU A 562 38.99 -0.40 46.87
N TRP A 563 39.18 0.17 45.68
CA TRP A 563 39.90 1.43 45.52
C TRP A 563 39.10 2.63 46.03
N ASP A 564 37.77 2.57 45.95
CA ASP A 564 36.89 3.61 46.50
C ASP A 564 36.89 3.62 48.03
N LEU A 565 36.97 2.44 48.66
CA LEU A 565 37.18 2.33 50.11
C LEU A 565 38.52 2.93 50.54
N ARG A 566 39.60 2.69 49.78
CA ARG A 566 40.91 3.31 50.05
C ARG A 566 40.87 4.83 49.91
N ARG A 567 40.20 5.36 48.88
CA ARG A 567 40.01 6.81 48.70
C ARG A 567 39.24 7.44 49.87
N LYS A 568 38.11 6.83 50.27
CA LYS A 568 37.34 7.27 51.45
C LYS A 568 38.16 7.23 52.74
N ALA A 569 38.98 6.19 52.96
CA ALA A 569 39.83 6.09 54.14
C ALA A 569 40.89 7.21 54.20
N ILE A 570 41.51 7.53 53.05
CA ILE A 570 42.46 8.65 52.93
C ILE A 570 41.76 9.99 53.18
N GLU A 571 40.55 10.17 52.65
CA GLU A 571 39.75 11.38 52.84
C GLU A 571 39.37 11.61 54.31
N LEU A 572 38.94 10.56 55.01
CA LEU A 572 38.65 10.60 56.45
C LEU A 572 39.91 10.86 57.30
N ALA A 573 41.05 10.27 56.93
CA ALA A 573 42.32 10.55 57.59
C ALA A 573 42.76 12.01 57.41
N ASN A 574 42.53 12.56 56.22
CA ASN A 574 42.79 13.98 55.93
C ASN A 574 41.84 14.89 56.70
N LEU A 575 40.54 14.55 56.80
CA LEU A 575 39.57 15.28 57.62
C LEU A 575 39.97 15.31 59.10
N ARG A 576 40.49 14.20 59.64
CA ARG A 576 40.98 14.14 61.02
C ARG A 576 42.17 15.06 61.29
N ARG A 577 42.95 15.41 60.25
CA ARG A 577 44.06 16.38 60.32
C ARG A 577 43.62 17.82 60.07
N LYS A 578 42.39 18.06 59.63
CA LYS A 578 41.85 19.41 59.41
C LYS A 578 41.28 19.94 60.73
N LYS A 579 41.89 21.00 61.25
CA LYS A 579 41.42 21.74 62.44
C LYS A 579 40.31 22.69 62.00
N THR A 580 39.09 22.53 62.53
CA THR A 580 37.97 23.45 62.24
C THR A 580 38.20 24.78 62.96
N SER A 581 38.35 25.89 62.23
CA SER A 581 38.13 27.23 62.80
C SER A 581 36.65 27.54 62.67
N SER A 582 35.91 27.51 63.78
CA SER A 582 34.52 27.96 63.80
C SER A 582 34.47 29.48 63.61
N ALA A 583 33.85 29.94 62.52
CA ALA A 583 33.28 31.27 62.43
C ALA A 583 31.78 31.07 62.20
N GLN A 584 31.00 31.28 63.26
CA GLN A 584 29.55 31.22 63.21
C GLN A 584 29.06 32.54 62.60
N THR A 585 28.44 32.50 61.42
CA THR A 585 27.71 33.64 60.87
C THR A 585 26.21 33.44 61.09
N LEU A 586 25.60 34.47 61.66
CA LEU A 586 24.25 34.50 62.24
C LEU A 586 23.12 34.58 61.20
N THR A 587 23.33 34.11 59.96
CA THR A 587 22.46 34.38 58.81
C THR A 587 22.09 33.13 58.02
N SER A 588 21.38 32.21 58.67
CA SER A 588 20.55 31.22 57.96
C SER A 588 19.31 30.78 58.77
N TYR A 589 18.70 31.71 59.51
CA TYR A 589 17.48 31.44 60.29
C TYR A 589 16.17 31.56 59.48
N HIS A 590 16.23 31.68 58.15
CA HIS A 590 15.02 31.70 57.31
C HIS A 590 15.21 30.82 56.08
N ARG A 591 14.89 29.54 56.21
CA ARG A 591 14.50 28.69 55.08
C ARG A 591 13.33 27.77 55.48
N LEU A 592 12.18 28.13 54.90
CA LEU A 592 11.07 27.28 54.46
C LEU A 592 10.18 26.65 55.56
N ASP A 593 8.98 27.21 55.69
CA ASP A 593 7.81 26.50 56.21
C ASP A 593 7.47 25.33 55.26
N ILE A 594 7.62 24.10 55.74
CA ILE A 594 7.06 22.92 55.09
C ILE A 594 5.70 22.68 55.73
N ALA A 595 4.63 23.05 55.04
CA ALA A 595 3.29 22.65 55.42
C ALA A 595 3.12 21.15 55.19
N SER A 596 2.99 20.37 56.26
CA SER A 596 2.62 18.95 56.16
C SER A 596 1.12 18.84 55.85
N GLN A 597 0.74 18.43 54.64
CA GLN A 597 -0.62 17.97 54.38
C GLN A 597 -0.83 16.61 55.06
N ARG A 598 -1.78 16.55 55.98
CA ARG A 598 -2.29 15.31 56.55
C ARG A 598 -3.53 14.90 55.76
N TYR A 599 -3.57 13.66 55.26
CA TYR A 599 -4.79 13.04 54.77
C TYR A 599 -5.44 12.23 55.90
N ASP A 600 -6.76 12.33 56.04
CA ASP A 600 -7.52 11.49 56.96
C ASP A 600 -7.70 10.07 56.40
N LEU A 601 -7.78 9.08 57.29
CA LEU A 601 -7.99 7.68 56.92
C LEU A 601 -9.39 7.50 56.32
N HIS A 602 -9.46 7.08 55.05
CA HIS A 602 -10.70 6.59 54.46
C HIS A 602 -11.17 5.31 55.15
N GLN A 603 -12.48 5.25 55.47
CA GLN A 603 -13.12 4.05 56.01
C GLN A 603 -13.10 2.91 54.98
N LYS A 604 -12.63 1.74 55.41
CA LYS A 604 -12.61 0.50 54.63
C LYS A 604 -14.03 -0.09 54.54
N ASN A 605 -14.64 -0.03 53.36
CA ASN A 605 -15.72 -0.95 53.02
C ASN A 605 -15.15 -2.13 52.24
N SER A 606 -15.48 -3.34 52.68
CA SER A 606 -15.05 -4.58 52.03
C SER A 606 -15.83 -4.79 50.75
N GLN A 607 -15.12 -5.10 49.67
CA GLN A 607 -15.67 -5.32 48.34
C GLN A 607 -16.26 -6.74 48.27
N THR A 608 -17.57 -6.87 48.52
CA THR A 608 -18.36 -8.02 48.03
C THR A 608 -19.14 -7.57 46.80
N ASN A 609 -19.01 -8.33 45.71
CA ASN A 609 -19.74 -8.08 44.45
C ASN A 609 -21.26 -8.08 44.68
N GLU A 610 -21.92 -6.95 44.48
CA GLU A 610 -23.37 -6.90 44.29
C GLU A 610 -23.69 -7.01 42.81
N THR A 611 -24.17 -8.17 42.37
CA THR A 611 -24.79 -8.33 41.05
C THR A 611 -26.22 -7.79 41.09
N LYS A 612 -26.46 -6.61 40.51
CA LYS A 612 -27.84 -6.15 40.23
C LYS A 612 -28.39 -6.90 39.03
N LYS A 613 -29.15 -7.97 39.29
CA LYS A 613 -30.13 -8.50 38.33
C LYS A 613 -31.36 -7.58 38.35
N ILE A 614 -31.77 -7.09 37.19
CA ILE A 614 -33.09 -6.48 37.01
C ILE A 614 -34.09 -7.65 36.89
N ASN A 615 -34.89 -7.85 37.93
CA ASN A 615 -36.12 -8.62 37.84
C ASN A 615 -37.26 -7.68 37.45
N THR A 616 -38.09 -8.18 36.53
CA THR A 616 -39.41 -7.68 36.15
C THR A 616 -40.37 -7.60 37.33
N GLU A 617 -41.03 -6.45 37.48
CA GLU A 617 -42.45 -6.28 37.78
C GLU A 617 -42.95 -4.95 37.21
#